data_AF-A0A485L3P0-F1
#
_entry.id   AF-A0A485L3P0-F1
#
_cell.length_a   1.000
_cell.length_b   1.000
_cell.length_c   1.000
_cell.angle_alpha   90.00
_cell.angle_beta   90.00
_cell.angle_gamma   90.00
#
_symmetry.space_group_name_H-M   'P 1'
#
loop_
_entity.id
_entity.type
_entity.pdbx_description
1 polymer ?
#
loop_
_entity_poly.entity_id
_entity_poly.type
_entity_poly.pdbx_seq_one_letter_code
_entity_poly.pdbx_strand_id
1 'polypeptide(L)'
;MTTTANGALSYATTASARVDLYYHVLRNTPEDKVAELMAASYQEDALHTLKLVAHLRDIRGGKGERLVARHAIKWLALHHPDDLKHNLRHYVAEYGRFDDLLALVETPVEAFALSVYADQLKMDLAALGAQQPVSLCAKWVPSEKKAADKKARVNFKLAKTMKISAAELRKTYLAPLRASLQLLESFMCAKEWDAIDFNKVPSVAMHIHGKPRHAFERHVADKLSAWKAGLHAGKTKVNASVLHPHQVVEQYYGQYDAMHTVVNELVEAQWRVMLDQSRALQLAKTLVMSDVSGSMSGLPMMVSIALGILISDLAQDEFKGLVLTFEETPRFHHVVGETLLAKVQCLANAPWGGSTDFVAALRLVLATATAKKVASDQMPEKLIVVSDMQFDEATSGNTPATNLQVLHAEYAAAGYNVPHLIFWNVNGQVTDAPALSTDANVSLLSGFSPSVLKAALTGQTVTPFQTMLNAILDARYDLIQLPPTDSDDQDLEIV
;
A
#
# COMPACT_ATOMS: atom_id res chain seq x y z
N MET A 1 0.35 25.68 13.76
CA MET A 1 -0.09 25.87 12.36
C MET A 1 1.15 26.13 11.52
N THR A 2 1.14 25.62 10.29
CA THR A 2 2.18 25.83 9.26
C THR A 2 1.50 26.24 7.97
N THR A 3 2.28 26.49 6.92
CA THR A 3 1.78 26.67 5.55
C THR A 3 2.18 25.48 4.67
N THR A 4 1.32 25.08 3.75
CA THR A 4 1.68 24.17 2.64
C THR A 4 2.77 24.83 1.77
N ALA A 5 3.36 24.09 0.83
CA ALA A 5 4.24 24.65 -0.19
C ALA A 5 3.56 25.77 -1.02
N ASN A 6 2.23 25.76 -1.10
CA ASN A 6 1.42 26.72 -1.84
C ASN A 6 0.74 27.76 -0.93
N GLY A 7 1.20 27.90 0.32
CA GLY A 7 0.79 28.99 1.21
C GLY A 7 -0.52 28.78 1.98
N ALA A 8 -1.16 27.63 1.88
CA ALA A 8 -2.39 27.34 2.63
C ALA A 8 -2.14 27.06 4.10
N LEU A 9 -3.05 27.50 4.99
CA LEU A 9 -3.03 27.10 6.39
C LEU A 9 -3.17 25.59 6.52
N SER A 10 -2.18 24.97 7.16
CA SER A 10 -2.14 23.54 7.41
C SER A 10 -1.61 23.26 8.83
N TYR A 11 -1.70 22.01 9.27
CA TYR A 11 -1.19 21.61 10.58
C TYR A 11 0.20 21.00 10.44
N ALA A 12 1.15 21.44 11.28
CA ALA A 12 2.49 20.87 11.30
C ALA A 12 2.51 19.42 11.82
N THR A 13 1.48 19.04 12.57
CA THR A 13 1.23 17.70 13.10
C THR A 13 -0.28 17.50 13.22
N THR A 14 -0.74 16.25 13.30
CA THR A 14 -2.14 15.92 13.57
C THR A 14 -2.51 16.00 15.06
N ALA A 15 -1.58 16.45 15.91
CA ALA A 15 -1.64 16.37 17.37
C ALA A 15 -1.70 14.93 17.94
N SER A 16 -1.45 13.90 17.13
CA SER A 16 -1.16 12.54 17.55
C SER A 16 0.05 12.02 16.77
N ALA A 17 1.14 11.71 17.46
CA ALA A 17 2.35 11.18 16.86
C ALA A 17 2.10 9.81 16.21
N ARG A 18 1.14 9.03 16.70
CA ARG A 18 0.70 7.78 16.05
C ARG A 18 0.08 8.06 14.68
N VAL A 19 -0.80 9.05 14.59
CA VAL A 19 -1.44 9.43 13.32
C VAL A 19 -0.40 10.06 12.39
N ASP A 20 0.57 10.82 12.92
CA ASP A 20 1.68 11.37 12.14
C ASP A 20 2.55 10.25 11.53
N LEU A 21 2.90 9.21 12.32
CA LEU A 21 3.62 8.03 11.83
C LEU A 21 2.79 7.29 10.75
N TYR A 22 1.50 7.12 11.01
CA TYR A 22 0.58 6.47 10.07
C TYR A 22 0.42 7.27 8.78
N TYR A 23 0.37 8.59 8.81
CA TYR A 23 0.09 9.40 7.64
C TYR A 23 1.35 9.76 6.84
N HIS A 24 2.44 10.19 7.51
CA HIS A 24 3.61 10.76 6.83
C HIS A 24 4.66 9.74 6.40
N VAL A 25 4.70 8.52 6.97
CA VAL A 25 5.66 7.50 6.53
C VAL A 25 5.17 6.80 5.27
N LEU A 26 5.85 7.10 4.17
CA LEU A 26 5.56 6.68 2.81
C LEU A 26 6.83 6.19 2.09
N ARG A 27 6.67 5.76 0.84
CA ARG A 27 7.83 5.42 0.02
C ARG A 27 8.76 6.62 -0.09
N ASN A 28 10.05 6.37 0.06
CA ASN A 28 11.13 7.36 0.01
C ASN A 28 11.16 8.34 1.20
N THR A 29 10.36 8.15 2.26
CA THR A 29 10.58 8.91 3.50
C THR A 29 12.02 8.66 4.00
N PRO A 30 12.82 9.72 4.24
CA PRO A 30 14.19 9.61 4.74
C PRO A 30 14.29 8.81 6.06
N GLU A 31 15.39 8.09 6.26
CA GLU A 31 15.59 7.22 7.43
C GLU A 31 15.54 7.99 8.76
N ASP A 32 16.11 9.20 8.80
CA ASP A 32 16.07 10.12 9.93
C ASP A 32 14.64 10.58 10.26
N LYS A 33 13.84 10.90 9.25
CA LYS A 33 12.43 11.25 9.48
C LYS A 33 11.60 10.07 9.96
N VAL A 34 11.85 8.86 9.45
CA VAL A 34 11.24 7.63 9.99
C VAL A 34 11.61 7.46 11.46
N ALA A 35 12.88 7.66 11.83
CA ALA A 35 13.33 7.56 13.22
C ALA A 35 12.66 8.58 14.15
N GLU A 36 12.49 9.83 13.71
CA GLU A 36 11.79 10.88 14.46
C GLU A 36 10.33 10.50 14.74
N LEU A 37 9.58 10.10 13.71
CA LEU A 37 8.17 9.72 13.82
C LEU A 37 8.00 8.44 14.65
N MET A 38 8.92 7.47 14.51
CA MET A 38 8.93 6.26 15.32
C MET A 38 9.12 6.59 16.80
N ALA A 39 10.07 7.47 17.14
CA ALA A 39 10.32 7.86 18.53
C ALA A 39 9.10 8.53 19.17
N ALA A 40 8.50 9.50 18.46
CA ALA A 40 7.31 10.21 18.95
C ALA A 40 6.11 9.28 19.11
N SER A 41 5.84 8.42 18.12
CA SER A 41 4.73 7.45 18.17
C SER A 41 4.93 6.43 19.30
N TYR A 42 6.15 5.92 19.48
CA TYR A 42 6.45 4.93 20.52
C TYR A 42 6.27 5.51 21.92
N GLN A 43 6.69 6.76 22.12
CA GLN A 43 6.48 7.48 23.38
C GLN A 43 4.99 7.68 23.68
N GLU A 44 4.16 7.91 22.66
CA GLU A 44 2.71 8.01 22.83
C GLU A 44 2.07 6.64 23.12
N ASP A 45 2.48 5.60 22.39
CA ASP A 45 1.94 4.23 22.54
C ASP A 45 2.86 3.19 21.86
N ALA A 46 3.53 2.38 22.66
CA ALA A 46 4.46 1.36 22.17
C ALA A 46 3.75 0.28 21.33
N LEU A 47 2.61 -0.24 21.80
CA LEU A 47 1.90 -1.33 21.12
C LEU A 47 1.35 -0.88 19.77
N HIS A 48 0.73 0.30 19.71
CA HIS A 48 0.26 0.86 18.44
C HIS A 48 1.41 1.08 17.48
N THR A 49 2.58 1.52 17.96
CA THR A 49 3.77 1.71 17.12
C THR A 49 4.26 0.40 16.52
N LEU A 50 4.31 -0.68 17.30
CA LEU A 50 4.64 -2.02 16.79
C LEU A 50 3.64 -2.48 15.72
N LYS A 51 2.34 -2.29 15.95
CA LYS A 51 1.29 -2.62 14.97
C LYS A 51 1.40 -1.75 13.71
N LEU A 52 1.77 -0.48 13.84
CA LEU A 52 2.05 0.41 12.71
C LEU A 52 3.24 -0.08 11.87
N VAL A 53 4.29 -0.63 12.48
CA VAL A 53 5.41 -1.24 11.74
C VAL A 53 4.95 -2.46 10.94
N ALA A 54 4.11 -3.31 11.54
CA ALA A 54 3.52 -4.46 10.83
C ALA A 54 2.66 -4.00 9.65
N HIS A 55 1.76 -3.04 9.88
CA HIS A 55 0.91 -2.45 8.85
C HIS A 55 1.72 -1.77 7.74
N LEU A 56 2.79 -1.05 8.08
CA LEU A 56 3.67 -0.41 7.10
C LEU A 56 4.29 -1.45 6.17
N ARG A 57 4.72 -2.60 6.71
CA ARG A 57 5.40 -3.64 5.93
C ARG A 57 4.45 -4.53 5.13
N ASP A 58 3.25 -4.73 5.63
CA ASP A 58 2.32 -5.74 5.16
C ASP A 58 1.71 -5.41 3.78
N ILE A 59 2.05 -6.22 2.77
CA ILE A 59 1.56 -6.04 1.40
C ILE A 59 0.12 -6.57 1.19
N ARG A 60 -0.39 -7.37 2.12
CA ARG A 60 -1.72 -8.00 1.99
C ARG A 60 -2.81 -7.18 2.67
N GLY A 61 -2.50 -6.60 3.83
CA GLY A 61 -3.44 -5.82 4.63
C GLY A 61 -3.08 -4.34 4.78
N GLY A 62 -1.80 -3.99 4.65
CA GLY A 62 -1.33 -2.64 4.92
C GLY A 62 -0.70 -1.93 3.72
N LYS A 63 0.33 -1.12 3.97
CA LYS A 63 0.95 -0.26 2.95
C LYS A 63 1.92 -1.01 2.02
N GLY A 64 2.50 -2.11 2.47
CA GLY A 64 3.48 -2.89 1.69
C GLY A 64 4.84 -2.19 1.47
N GLU A 65 5.18 -1.18 2.27
CA GLU A 65 6.36 -0.34 2.06
C GLU A 65 7.63 -0.93 2.68
N ARG A 66 8.38 -1.67 1.85
CA ARG A 66 9.55 -2.45 2.29
C ARG A 66 10.70 -1.62 2.87
N LEU A 67 11.12 -0.54 2.20
CA LEU A 67 12.34 0.18 2.59
C LEU A 67 12.15 0.92 3.91
N VAL A 68 11.09 1.69 4.03
CA VAL A 68 10.80 2.45 5.26
C VAL A 68 10.40 1.53 6.42
N ALA A 69 9.75 0.40 6.16
CA ALA A 69 9.57 -0.62 7.19
C ALA A 69 10.90 -1.17 7.71
N ARG A 70 11.93 -1.33 6.86
CA ARG A 70 13.27 -1.72 7.32
C ARG A 70 13.94 -0.65 8.17
N HIS A 71 13.75 0.63 7.83
CA HIS A 71 14.20 1.73 8.68
C HIS A 71 13.52 1.67 10.06
N ALA A 72 12.20 1.47 10.11
CA ALA A 72 11.45 1.33 11.36
C ALA A 72 11.88 0.10 12.19
N ILE A 73 12.05 -1.06 11.55
CA ILE A 73 12.55 -2.29 12.20
C ILE A 73 13.97 -2.09 12.73
N LYS A 74 14.85 -1.42 11.97
CA LYS A 74 16.21 -1.09 12.43
C LYS A 74 16.18 -0.11 13.60
N TRP A 75 15.28 0.87 13.58
CA TRP A 75 15.09 1.78 14.71
C TRP A 75 14.68 1.02 15.98
N LEU A 76 13.71 0.10 15.89
CA LEU A 76 13.33 -0.78 17.00
C LEU A 76 14.52 -1.61 17.50
N ALA A 77 15.35 -2.14 16.59
CA ALA A 77 16.53 -2.93 16.96
C ALA A 77 17.56 -2.15 17.79
N LEU A 78 17.62 -0.82 17.61
CA LEU A 78 18.57 0.06 18.29
C LEU A 78 18.01 0.61 19.61
N HIS A 79 16.70 0.83 19.72
CA HIS A 79 16.08 1.53 20.86
C HIS A 79 15.21 0.63 21.74
N HIS A 80 14.53 -0.36 21.15
CA HIS A 80 13.59 -1.27 21.81
C HIS A 80 13.83 -2.73 21.37
N PRO A 81 15.02 -3.28 21.63
CA PRO A 81 15.44 -4.56 21.07
C PRO A 81 14.59 -5.74 21.56
N ASP A 82 14.05 -5.70 22.78
CA ASP A 82 13.29 -6.82 23.34
C ASP A 82 11.87 -6.90 22.75
N ASP A 83 11.19 -5.77 22.61
CA ASP A 83 9.93 -5.62 21.86
C ASP A 83 10.08 -6.07 20.40
N LEU A 84 11.20 -5.73 19.75
CA LEU A 84 11.47 -6.25 18.41
C LEU A 84 11.64 -7.76 18.41
N LYS A 85 12.47 -8.32 19.31
CA LYS A 85 12.72 -9.77 19.37
C LYS A 85 11.42 -10.55 19.59
N HIS A 86 10.54 -10.06 20.46
CA HIS A 86 9.24 -10.67 20.74
C HIS A 86 8.40 -10.83 19.46
N ASN A 87 8.41 -9.80 18.59
CA ASN A 87 7.57 -9.76 17.40
C ASN A 87 8.29 -10.16 16.09
N LEU A 88 9.61 -10.35 16.10
CA LEU A 88 10.43 -10.44 14.88
C LEU A 88 10.01 -11.56 13.93
N ARG A 89 9.63 -12.72 14.49
CA ARG A 89 9.16 -13.85 13.69
C ARG A 89 7.89 -13.49 12.90
N HIS A 90 6.94 -12.80 13.53
CA HIS A 90 5.72 -12.35 12.87
C HIS A 90 5.99 -11.28 11.81
N TYR A 91 6.89 -10.33 12.09
CA TYR A 91 7.28 -9.31 11.11
C TYR A 91 7.82 -9.90 9.82
N VAL A 92 8.56 -11.00 9.86
CA VAL A 92 9.22 -11.55 8.65
C VAL A 92 8.50 -12.73 8.02
N ALA A 93 7.70 -13.48 8.79
CA ALA A 93 6.93 -14.62 8.30
C ALA A 93 5.53 -14.22 7.81
N GLU A 94 4.84 -13.32 8.51
CA GLU A 94 3.41 -13.04 8.24
C GLU A 94 3.15 -11.71 7.53
N TYR A 95 3.86 -10.66 7.93
CA TYR A 95 3.70 -9.31 7.37
C TYR A 95 4.76 -8.98 6.32
N GLY A 96 5.94 -9.58 6.46
CA GLY A 96 7.12 -9.21 5.71
C GLY A 96 7.74 -10.35 4.91
N ARG A 97 9.06 -10.33 4.85
CA ARG A 97 9.87 -11.37 4.21
C ARG A 97 11.11 -11.59 5.06
N PHE A 98 11.63 -12.81 5.04
CA PHE A 98 12.86 -13.14 5.73
C PHE A 98 14.07 -12.27 5.32
N ASP A 99 14.09 -11.70 4.10
CA ASP A 99 15.17 -10.78 3.70
C ASP A 99 15.15 -9.42 4.42
N ASP A 100 14.10 -9.12 5.19
CA ASP A 100 14.05 -7.96 6.08
C ASP A 100 14.99 -8.11 7.28
N LEU A 101 15.35 -9.35 7.66
CA LEU A 101 16.37 -9.63 8.68
C LEU A 101 17.76 -9.10 8.30
N LEU A 102 18.00 -8.83 7.02
CA LEU A 102 19.26 -8.21 6.56
C LEU A 102 19.42 -6.78 7.09
N ALA A 103 18.33 -6.09 7.43
CA ALA A 103 18.37 -4.77 8.04
C ALA A 103 18.85 -4.79 9.49
N LEU A 104 18.91 -5.97 10.12
CA LEU A 104 19.31 -6.18 11.51
C LEU A 104 20.79 -6.57 11.67
N VAL A 105 21.50 -6.72 10.55
CA VAL A 105 22.94 -6.93 10.56
C VAL A 105 23.62 -5.69 11.15
N GLU A 106 24.59 -5.91 12.03
CA GLU A 106 25.32 -4.91 12.81
C GLU A 106 24.46 -4.16 13.86
N THR A 107 23.28 -4.70 14.19
CA THR A 107 22.44 -4.20 15.29
C THR A 107 22.54 -5.11 16.53
N PRO A 108 22.12 -4.64 17.72
CA PRO A 108 22.03 -5.48 18.92
C PRO A 108 21.18 -6.75 18.76
N VAL A 109 20.28 -6.78 17.77
CA VAL A 109 19.36 -7.91 17.51
C VAL A 109 19.93 -8.88 16.46
N GLU A 110 21.12 -8.65 15.87
CA GLU A 110 21.69 -9.49 14.81
C GLU A 110 21.71 -10.98 15.18
N ALA A 111 22.21 -11.32 16.37
CA ALA A 111 22.34 -12.70 16.80
C ALA A 111 20.98 -13.41 16.87
N PHE A 112 19.94 -12.71 17.33
CA PHE A 112 18.57 -13.22 17.38
C PHE A 112 17.94 -13.29 15.98
N ALA A 113 18.19 -12.30 15.12
CA ALA A 113 17.75 -12.36 13.72
C ALA A 113 18.33 -13.60 12.99
N LEU A 114 19.59 -13.96 13.27
CA LEU A 114 20.20 -15.18 12.76
C LEU A 114 19.59 -16.45 13.35
N SER A 115 19.16 -16.44 14.63
CA SER A 115 18.45 -17.58 15.21
C SER A 115 17.06 -17.75 14.60
N VAL A 116 16.35 -16.66 14.27
CA VAL A 116 15.08 -16.72 13.51
C VAL A 116 15.27 -17.42 12.16
N TYR A 117 16.33 -17.10 11.41
CA TYR A 117 16.68 -17.84 10.20
C TYR A 117 16.92 -19.33 10.49
N ALA A 118 17.77 -19.62 11.48
CA ALA A 118 18.17 -20.98 11.81
C ALA A 118 16.98 -21.86 12.22
N ASP A 119 16.09 -21.33 13.07
CA ASP A 119 14.93 -22.05 13.58
C ASP A 119 13.93 -22.33 12.46
N GLN A 120 13.63 -21.33 11.62
CA GLN A 120 12.72 -21.53 10.49
C GLN A 120 13.27 -22.53 9.47
N LEU A 121 14.59 -22.51 9.17
CA LEU A 121 15.18 -23.49 8.25
C LEU A 121 15.11 -24.92 8.79
N LYS A 122 15.23 -25.12 10.11
CA LYS A 122 15.05 -26.43 10.74
C LYS A 122 13.60 -26.89 10.66
N MET A 123 12.66 -25.99 10.94
CA MET A 123 11.22 -26.27 10.80
C MET A 123 10.86 -26.63 9.36
N ASP A 124 11.35 -25.86 8.38
CA ASP A 124 11.13 -26.11 6.97
C ASP A 124 11.72 -27.45 6.52
N LEU A 125 12.90 -27.83 7.02
CA LEU A 125 13.52 -29.12 6.70
C LEU A 125 12.71 -30.30 7.27
N ALA A 126 12.21 -30.17 8.50
CA ALA A 126 11.33 -31.16 9.11
C ALA A 126 10.00 -31.27 8.34
N ALA A 127 9.40 -30.13 7.97
CA ALA A 127 8.19 -30.08 7.15
C ALA A 127 8.40 -30.74 5.78
N LEU A 128 9.55 -30.49 5.12
CA LEU A 128 9.90 -31.14 3.86
C LEU A 128 9.97 -32.66 4.01
N GLY A 129 10.61 -33.16 5.08
CA GLY A 129 10.67 -34.59 5.38
C GLY A 129 9.29 -35.22 5.63
N ALA A 130 8.37 -34.44 6.22
CA ALA A 130 6.98 -34.83 6.45
C ALA A 130 6.05 -34.56 5.25
N GLN A 131 6.57 -34.12 4.10
CA GLN A 131 5.80 -33.73 2.91
C GLN A 131 4.76 -32.62 3.18
N GLN A 132 5.06 -31.74 4.14
CA GLN A 132 4.26 -30.57 4.49
C GLN A 132 4.77 -29.31 3.75
N PRO A 133 3.92 -28.28 3.59
CA PRO A 133 4.34 -27.00 3.00
C PRO A 133 5.51 -26.36 3.77
N VAL A 134 6.52 -25.90 3.03
CA VAL A 134 7.68 -25.19 3.59
C VAL A 134 7.55 -23.68 3.42
N SER A 135 8.15 -22.91 4.33
CA SER A 135 8.14 -21.44 4.24
C SER A 135 9.04 -20.92 3.10
N LEU A 136 8.96 -19.60 2.84
CA LEU A 136 9.85 -18.91 1.91
C LEU A 136 11.21 -18.52 2.54
N CYS A 137 11.53 -18.96 3.76
CA CYS A 137 12.78 -18.58 4.44
C CYS A 137 14.02 -18.90 3.61
N ALA A 138 14.13 -20.14 3.12
CA ALA A 138 15.27 -20.56 2.29
C ALA A 138 15.44 -19.75 1.00
N LYS A 139 14.34 -19.23 0.43
CA LYS A 139 14.37 -18.33 -0.76
C LYS A 139 15.12 -17.03 -0.45
N TRP A 140 14.96 -16.50 0.75
CA TRP A 140 15.44 -15.17 1.12
C TRP A 140 16.80 -15.14 1.82
N VAL A 141 17.31 -16.28 2.29
CA VAL A 141 18.71 -16.39 2.73
C VAL A 141 19.63 -16.02 1.55
N PRO A 142 20.54 -15.04 1.69
CA PRO A 142 21.46 -14.69 0.61
C PRO A 142 22.23 -15.92 0.11
N SER A 143 22.45 -16.05 -1.20
CA SER A 143 23.34 -17.10 -1.71
C SER A 143 24.81 -16.71 -1.50
N GLU A 144 25.64 -17.69 -1.16
CA GLU A 144 27.07 -17.50 -0.92
C GLU A 144 27.73 -16.69 -2.04
N LYS A 145 28.56 -15.70 -1.67
CA LYS A 145 29.33 -14.84 -2.61
C LYS A 145 28.50 -13.94 -3.53
N LYS A 146 27.16 -13.90 -3.40
CA LYS A 146 26.32 -12.91 -4.09
C LYS A 146 26.39 -11.55 -3.37
N ALA A 147 25.91 -10.49 -4.02
CA ALA A 147 26.05 -9.11 -3.56
C ALA A 147 25.61 -8.90 -2.09
N ALA A 148 24.43 -9.41 -1.71
CA ALA A 148 23.92 -9.30 -0.35
C ALA A 148 24.80 -10.04 0.67
N ASP A 149 25.31 -11.23 0.34
CA ASP A 149 26.18 -12.01 1.22
C ASP A 149 27.59 -11.40 1.35
N LYS A 150 28.12 -10.79 0.28
CA LYS A 150 29.39 -10.06 0.34
C LYS A 150 29.34 -8.90 1.34
N LYS A 151 28.19 -8.21 1.41
CA LYS A 151 27.97 -7.10 2.34
C LYS A 151 27.71 -7.58 3.76
N ALA A 152 26.73 -8.48 3.93
CA ALA A 152 26.21 -8.83 5.26
C ALA A 152 26.85 -10.09 5.88
N ARG A 153 27.56 -10.89 5.07
CA ARG A 153 28.20 -12.17 5.46
C ARG A 153 27.24 -13.17 6.13
N VAL A 154 25.97 -13.16 5.72
CA VAL A 154 24.90 -13.93 6.36
C VAL A 154 25.16 -15.44 6.28
N ASN A 155 25.67 -15.99 5.17
CA ASN A 155 25.95 -17.43 5.10
C ASN A 155 26.93 -17.86 6.19
N PHE A 156 28.03 -17.13 6.31
CA PHE A 156 29.06 -17.43 7.30
C PHE A 156 28.52 -17.31 8.73
N LYS A 157 27.82 -16.20 9.02
CA LYS A 157 27.24 -15.95 10.34
C LYS A 157 26.16 -16.98 10.70
N LEU A 158 25.25 -17.29 9.77
CA LEU A 158 24.18 -18.26 9.96
C LEU A 158 24.72 -19.69 10.15
N ALA A 159 25.70 -20.11 9.33
CA ALA A 159 26.34 -21.41 9.49
C ALA A 159 27.00 -21.54 10.88
N LYS A 160 27.66 -20.47 11.36
CA LYS A 160 28.22 -20.42 12.71
C LYS A 160 27.13 -20.51 13.79
N THR A 161 26.03 -19.77 13.65
CA THR A 161 24.88 -19.84 14.58
C THR A 161 24.28 -21.25 14.63
N MET A 162 24.20 -21.94 13.49
CA MET A 162 23.71 -23.31 13.38
C MET A 162 24.76 -24.36 13.78
N LYS A 163 26.01 -23.98 14.04
CA LYS A 163 27.15 -24.86 14.33
C LYS A 163 27.41 -25.89 13.23
N ILE A 164 27.25 -25.47 11.97
CA ILE A 164 27.49 -26.30 10.77
C ILE A 164 28.45 -25.60 9.81
N SER A 165 28.95 -26.34 8.81
CA SER A 165 29.74 -25.71 7.74
C SER A 165 28.85 -24.95 6.75
N ALA A 166 29.41 -23.95 6.05
CA ALA A 166 28.68 -23.27 4.97
C ALA A 166 28.28 -24.23 3.84
N ALA A 167 29.09 -25.26 3.59
CA ALA A 167 28.77 -26.32 2.63
C ALA A 167 27.56 -27.15 3.07
N GLU A 168 27.46 -27.44 4.37
CA GLU A 168 26.34 -28.17 4.96
C GLU A 168 25.06 -27.31 5.00
N LEU A 169 25.15 -26.03 5.38
CA LEU A 169 24.02 -25.09 5.26
C LEU A 169 23.45 -25.10 3.84
N ARG A 170 24.32 -25.03 2.82
CA ARG A 170 23.91 -25.06 1.41
C ARG A 170 23.29 -26.40 1.00
N LYS A 171 23.96 -27.52 1.30
CA LYS A 171 23.58 -28.85 0.79
C LYS A 171 22.39 -29.46 1.54
N THR A 172 22.33 -29.27 2.86
CA THR A 172 21.33 -29.90 3.74
C THR A 172 20.07 -29.06 3.87
N TYR A 173 20.18 -27.73 3.89
CA TYR A 173 19.03 -26.85 4.08
C TYR A 173 18.66 -26.12 2.79
N LEU A 174 19.53 -25.23 2.28
CA LEU A 174 19.11 -24.27 1.25
C LEU A 174 18.77 -24.93 -0.10
N ALA A 175 19.58 -25.89 -0.57
CA ALA A 175 19.35 -26.54 -1.85
C ALA A 175 18.04 -27.37 -1.91
N PRO A 176 17.77 -28.30 -0.98
CA PRO A 176 16.53 -29.09 -1.01
C PRO A 176 15.28 -28.23 -0.78
N LEU A 177 15.33 -27.27 0.16
CA LEU A 177 14.20 -26.37 0.41
C LEU A 177 13.88 -25.46 -0.79
N ARG A 178 14.89 -24.96 -1.49
CA ARG A 178 14.66 -24.17 -2.72
C ARG A 178 14.12 -25.01 -3.85
N ALA A 179 14.53 -26.27 -3.95
CA ALA A 179 14.02 -27.20 -4.95
C ALA A 179 12.53 -27.52 -4.71
N SER A 180 12.13 -27.75 -3.45
CA SER A 180 10.74 -28.06 -3.10
C SER A 180 9.78 -26.89 -3.32
N LEU A 181 10.28 -25.65 -3.27
CA LEU A 181 9.47 -24.46 -3.52
C LEU A 181 8.99 -24.31 -4.97
N GLN A 182 9.49 -25.15 -5.91
CA GLN A 182 9.11 -25.13 -7.34
C GLN A 182 9.01 -23.70 -7.92
N LEU A 183 9.99 -22.87 -7.57
CA LEU A 183 10.02 -21.48 -7.98
C LEU A 183 10.03 -21.40 -9.51
N LEU A 184 9.33 -20.41 -10.08
CA LEU A 184 9.31 -20.17 -11.53
C LEU A 184 10.74 -20.15 -12.09
N GLU A 185 11.64 -19.46 -11.39
CA GLU A 185 13.04 -19.32 -11.77
C GLU A 185 13.76 -20.68 -11.83
N SER A 186 13.34 -21.69 -11.07
CA SER A 186 13.88 -23.04 -11.14
C SER A 186 13.55 -23.71 -12.47
N PHE A 187 12.28 -23.66 -12.90
CA PHE A 187 11.86 -24.19 -14.20
C PHE A 187 12.56 -23.46 -15.35
N MET A 188 12.68 -22.13 -15.26
CA MET A 188 13.39 -21.32 -16.24
C MET A 188 14.88 -21.70 -16.33
N CYS A 189 15.55 -21.87 -15.19
CA CYS A 189 16.96 -22.28 -15.16
C CYS A 189 17.16 -23.70 -15.70
N ALA A 190 16.23 -24.62 -15.40
CA ALA A 190 16.24 -26.00 -15.89
C ALA A 190 15.83 -26.13 -17.36
N LYS A 191 15.37 -25.04 -18.00
CA LYS A 191 14.79 -25.02 -19.36
C LYS A 191 13.53 -25.90 -19.48
N GLU A 192 12.85 -26.15 -18.38
CA GLU A 192 11.60 -26.92 -18.32
C GLU A 192 10.38 -26.02 -18.57
N TRP A 193 10.35 -25.36 -19.73
CA TRP A 193 9.34 -24.33 -20.02
C TRP A 193 7.91 -24.88 -20.08
N ASP A 194 7.74 -26.12 -20.55
CA ASP A 194 6.43 -26.77 -20.66
C ASP A 194 5.80 -27.10 -19.30
N ALA A 195 6.61 -27.25 -18.25
CA ALA A 195 6.14 -27.51 -16.89
C ALA A 195 5.58 -26.26 -16.19
N ILE A 196 5.79 -25.06 -16.76
CA ILE A 196 5.34 -23.80 -16.16
C ILE A 196 3.80 -23.70 -16.25
N ASP A 197 3.12 -23.70 -15.11
CA ASP A 197 1.69 -23.40 -15.02
C ASP A 197 1.45 -21.89 -14.90
N PHE A 198 1.03 -21.25 -16.00
CA PHE A 198 0.78 -19.81 -16.06
C PHE A 198 -0.29 -19.33 -15.08
N ASN A 199 -1.22 -20.19 -14.63
CA ASN A 199 -2.22 -19.80 -13.62
C ASN A 199 -1.62 -19.64 -12.22
N LYS A 200 -0.45 -20.26 -11.97
CA LYS A 200 0.30 -20.16 -10.71
C LYS A 200 1.42 -19.13 -10.77
N VAL A 201 1.72 -18.58 -11.95
CA VAL A 201 2.75 -17.55 -12.10
C VAL A 201 2.28 -16.24 -11.45
N PRO A 202 3.04 -15.68 -10.48
CA PRO A 202 2.71 -14.38 -9.91
C PRO A 202 2.68 -13.28 -10.98
N SER A 203 1.74 -12.33 -10.89
CA SER A 203 1.58 -11.28 -11.90
C SER A 203 2.85 -10.46 -12.16
N VAL A 204 3.65 -10.17 -11.14
CA VAL A 204 4.92 -9.44 -11.31
C VAL A 204 5.88 -10.26 -12.18
N ALA A 205 5.97 -11.57 -11.96
CA ALA A 205 6.83 -12.43 -12.77
C ALA A 205 6.30 -12.56 -14.20
N MET A 206 4.97 -12.61 -14.37
CA MET A 206 4.33 -12.56 -15.69
C MET A 206 4.67 -11.26 -16.43
N HIS A 207 4.68 -10.12 -15.74
CA HIS A 207 5.06 -8.84 -16.32
C HIS A 207 6.54 -8.79 -16.72
N ILE A 208 7.44 -9.38 -15.95
CA ILE A 208 8.87 -9.41 -16.26
C ILE A 208 9.17 -10.34 -17.45
N HIS A 209 8.57 -11.54 -17.47
CA HIS A 209 8.95 -12.60 -18.40
C HIS A 209 8.04 -12.76 -19.61
N GLY A 210 6.81 -12.24 -19.56
CA GLY A 210 5.77 -12.33 -20.60
C GLY A 210 5.74 -11.19 -21.62
N LYS A 211 6.71 -10.27 -21.54
CA LYS A 211 6.88 -9.15 -22.49
C LYS A 211 7.37 -9.62 -23.87
N PRO A 212 7.15 -8.80 -24.91
CA PRO A 212 7.78 -8.99 -26.21
C PRO A 212 9.27 -9.28 -26.09
N ARG A 213 9.72 -10.30 -26.82
CA ARG A 213 11.13 -10.72 -26.83
C ARG A 213 11.69 -11.16 -25.46
N HIS A 214 10.86 -11.49 -24.47
CA HIS A 214 11.31 -12.04 -23.18
C HIS A 214 11.12 -13.56 -23.11
N ALA A 215 11.43 -14.14 -21.96
CA ALA A 215 11.57 -15.58 -21.77
C ALA A 215 10.35 -16.39 -22.22
N PHE A 216 9.13 -16.00 -21.83
CA PHE A 216 7.94 -16.77 -22.19
C PHE A 216 7.63 -16.68 -23.67
N GLU A 217 7.79 -15.51 -24.28
CA GLU A 217 7.55 -15.34 -25.71
C GLU A 217 8.61 -16.03 -26.57
N ARG A 218 9.86 -16.12 -26.09
CA ARG A 218 10.95 -16.83 -26.79
C ARG A 218 10.81 -18.35 -26.75
N HIS A 219 10.24 -18.88 -25.67
CA HIS A 219 10.29 -20.33 -25.41
C HIS A 219 8.94 -21.03 -25.44
N VAL A 220 7.84 -20.33 -25.14
CA VAL A 220 6.49 -20.89 -25.00
C VAL A 220 5.43 -19.93 -25.57
N ALA A 221 5.69 -19.36 -26.75
CA ALA A 221 4.82 -18.39 -27.41
C ALA A 221 3.38 -18.90 -27.60
N ASP A 222 3.22 -20.12 -28.13
CA ASP A 222 1.90 -20.70 -28.41
C ASP A 222 1.10 -20.93 -27.13
N LYS A 223 1.75 -21.48 -26.10
CA LYS A 223 1.15 -21.71 -24.78
C LYS A 223 0.75 -20.39 -24.11
N LEU A 224 1.59 -19.34 -24.24
CA LEU A 224 1.31 -18.01 -23.72
C LEU A 224 0.11 -17.37 -24.46
N SER A 225 0.07 -17.48 -25.78
CA SER A 225 -1.01 -16.95 -26.62
C SER A 225 -2.35 -17.63 -26.32
N ALA A 226 -2.37 -18.97 -26.22
CA ALA A 226 -3.55 -19.72 -25.83
C ALA A 226 -4.02 -19.35 -24.41
N TRP A 227 -3.10 -19.14 -23.47
CA TRP A 227 -3.44 -18.71 -22.11
C TRP A 227 -4.03 -17.29 -22.08
N LYS A 228 -3.48 -16.35 -22.85
CA LYS A 228 -4.01 -14.97 -23.00
C LYS A 228 -5.41 -14.96 -23.60
N ALA A 229 -5.65 -15.71 -24.67
CA ALA A 229 -6.98 -15.86 -25.26
C ALA A 229 -8.00 -16.42 -24.26
N GLY A 230 -7.55 -17.33 -23.36
CA GLY A 230 -8.36 -17.83 -22.25
C GLY A 230 -8.80 -16.78 -21.24
N LEU A 231 -8.04 -15.69 -21.06
CA LEU A 231 -8.38 -14.61 -20.11
C LEU A 231 -9.57 -13.81 -20.59
N HIS A 232 -9.68 -13.56 -21.90
CA HIS A 232 -10.84 -12.90 -22.50
C HIS A 232 -12.11 -13.74 -22.34
N ALA A 233 -12.00 -15.06 -22.53
CA ALA A 233 -13.12 -15.99 -22.41
C ALA A 233 -13.50 -16.35 -20.97
N GLY A 234 -12.79 -15.83 -19.96
CA GLY A 234 -12.98 -16.20 -18.55
C GLY A 234 -12.59 -17.65 -18.21
N LYS A 235 -11.83 -18.33 -19.08
CA LYS A 235 -11.44 -19.75 -18.94
C LYS A 235 -10.15 -19.93 -18.15
N THR A 236 -9.28 -18.92 -18.11
CA THR A 236 -8.03 -18.92 -17.36
C THR A 236 -8.03 -17.83 -16.28
N LYS A 237 -7.19 -17.98 -15.25
CA LYS A 237 -7.12 -17.05 -14.12
C LYS A 237 -5.76 -16.38 -14.07
N VAL A 238 -5.76 -15.07 -13.82
CA VAL A 238 -4.54 -14.30 -13.50
C VAL A 238 -4.46 -14.07 -12.00
N ASN A 239 -3.29 -14.35 -11.40
CA ASN A 239 -3.06 -14.08 -9.99
C ASN A 239 -2.69 -12.60 -9.80
N ALA A 240 -3.69 -11.75 -9.56
CA ALA A 240 -3.53 -10.32 -9.36
C ALA A 240 -3.70 -9.88 -7.89
N SER A 241 -3.79 -10.80 -6.93
CA SER A 241 -4.16 -10.49 -5.53
C SER A 241 -3.14 -9.64 -4.77
N VAL A 242 -1.95 -9.40 -5.34
CA VAL A 242 -0.87 -8.60 -4.75
C VAL A 242 -0.47 -7.44 -5.66
N LEU A 243 -1.17 -7.21 -6.78
CA LEU A 243 -0.94 -6.06 -7.64
C LEU A 243 -1.67 -4.84 -7.09
N HIS A 244 -0.99 -3.70 -7.05
CA HIS A 244 -1.61 -2.42 -6.76
C HIS A 244 -2.15 -1.75 -8.04
N PRO A 245 -3.20 -0.91 -7.96
CA PRO A 245 -3.82 -0.27 -9.13
C PRO A 245 -2.83 0.47 -10.03
N HIS A 246 -1.92 1.24 -9.43
CA HIS A 246 -0.91 1.99 -10.16
C HIS A 246 0.05 1.10 -10.95
N GLN A 247 0.32 -0.14 -10.53
CA GLN A 247 1.20 -1.07 -11.25
C GLN A 247 0.53 -1.63 -12.51
N VAL A 248 -0.80 -1.65 -12.55
CA VAL A 248 -1.56 -2.02 -13.74
C VAL A 248 -1.59 -0.84 -14.72
N VAL A 249 -1.86 0.36 -14.20
CA VAL A 249 -1.86 1.61 -14.99
C VAL A 249 -0.46 1.96 -15.55
N GLU A 250 0.62 1.70 -14.83
CA GLU A 250 2.02 1.87 -15.29
C GLU A 250 2.29 1.15 -16.61
N GLN A 251 1.57 0.07 -16.92
CA GLN A 251 1.74 -0.65 -18.19
C GLN A 251 1.18 0.11 -19.40
N TYR A 252 0.35 1.12 -19.17
CA TYR A 252 -0.12 2.03 -20.20
C TYR A 252 0.50 3.42 -20.06
N TYR A 253 0.83 3.85 -18.85
CA TYR A 253 1.45 5.13 -18.53
C TYR A 253 2.98 5.00 -18.45
N GLY A 254 3.65 5.06 -19.61
CA GLY A 254 5.10 4.89 -19.72
C GLY A 254 5.93 6.06 -19.16
N GLN A 255 7.26 5.91 -19.17
CA GLN A 255 8.18 6.96 -18.73
C GLN A 255 8.05 8.22 -19.60
N TYR A 256 8.16 9.40 -18.98
CA TYR A 256 8.03 10.72 -19.64
C TYR A 256 6.69 10.92 -20.34
N ASP A 257 5.60 10.43 -19.75
CA ASP A 257 4.24 10.53 -20.29
C ASP A 257 4.08 9.87 -21.67
N ALA A 258 4.98 8.96 -22.04
CA ALA A 258 4.88 8.16 -23.24
C ALA A 258 3.76 7.12 -23.09
N MET A 259 2.54 7.55 -23.36
CA MET A 259 1.36 6.70 -23.36
C MET A 259 1.52 5.57 -24.37
N HIS A 260 1.31 4.34 -23.93
CA HIS A 260 1.16 3.22 -24.85
C HIS A 260 -0.11 3.43 -25.70
N THR A 261 -0.11 2.88 -26.91
CA THR A 261 -1.22 3.02 -27.87
C THR A 261 -1.89 1.70 -28.20
N VAL A 262 -1.37 0.59 -27.67
CA VAL A 262 -1.84 -0.77 -27.97
C VAL A 262 -2.44 -1.38 -26.71
N VAL A 263 -3.66 -1.89 -26.82
CA VAL A 263 -4.35 -2.60 -25.75
C VAL A 263 -3.60 -3.90 -25.42
N ASN A 264 -3.38 -4.14 -24.13
CA ASN A 264 -2.75 -5.33 -23.62
C ASN A 264 -3.76 -6.17 -22.84
N GLU A 265 -4.16 -7.30 -23.42
CA GLU A 265 -5.16 -8.22 -22.88
C GLU A 265 -4.89 -8.67 -21.43
N LEU A 266 -3.62 -8.87 -21.08
CA LEU A 266 -3.23 -9.26 -19.72
C LEU A 266 -3.52 -8.12 -18.73
N VAL A 267 -3.26 -6.88 -19.12
CA VAL A 267 -3.47 -5.69 -18.29
C VAL A 267 -4.96 -5.45 -18.09
N GLU A 268 -5.76 -5.55 -19.15
CA GLU A 268 -7.22 -5.46 -19.07
C GLU A 268 -7.81 -6.55 -18.15
N ALA A 269 -7.31 -7.78 -18.25
CA ALA A 269 -7.74 -8.88 -17.38
C ALA A 269 -7.35 -8.65 -15.92
N GLN A 270 -6.13 -8.14 -15.65
CA GLN A 270 -5.68 -7.76 -14.31
C GLN A 270 -6.56 -6.66 -13.72
N TRP A 271 -6.88 -5.64 -14.51
CA TRP A 271 -7.77 -4.54 -14.10
C TRP A 271 -9.17 -5.03 -13.76
N ARG A 272 -9.75 -5.93 -14.58
CA ARG A 272 -11.07 -6.50 -14.31
C ARG A 272 -11.13 -7.26 -12.99
N VAL A 273 -10.12 -8.10 -12.70
CA VAL A 273 -10.03 -8.80 -11.41
C VAL A 273 -9.97 -7.80 -10.24
N MET A 274 -9.24 -6.71 -10.40
CA MET A 274 -9.12 -5.66 -9.39
C MET A 274 -10.43 -4.89 -9.17
N LEU A 275 -11.15 -4.56 -10.24
CA LEU A 275 -12.48 -3.96 -10.17
C LEU A 275 -13.44 -4.87 -9.42
N ASP A 276 -13.47 -6.16 -9.75
CA ASP A 276 -14.36 -7.14 -9.12
C ASP A 276 -14.06 -7.31 -7.63
N GLN A 277 -12.78 -7.34 -7.24
CA GLN A 277 -12.37 -7.34 -5.84
C GLN A 277 -12.79 -6.05 -5.11
N SER A 278 -12.70 -4.90 -5.79
CA SER A 278 -13.02 -3.60 -5.23
C SER A 278 -14.53 -3.34 -5.07
N ARG A 279 -15.39 -4.10 -5.76
CA ARG A 279 -16.86 -4.02 -5.56
C ARG A 279 -17.29 -4.33 -4.13
N ALA A 280 -16.50 -5.12 -3.39
CA ALA A 280 -16.75 -5.40 -1.98
C ALA A 280 -16.55 -4.18 -1.06
N LEU A 281 -15.91 -3.11 -1.54
CA LEU A 281 -15.57 -1.92 -0.75
C LEU A 281 -16.70 -0.89 -0.65
N GLN A 282 -17.90 -1.15 -1.17
CA GLN A 282 -19.06 -0.24 -1.07
C GLN A 282 -18.75 1.21 -1.53
N LEU A 283 -18.06 1.35 -2.66
CA LEU A 283 -17.67 2.64 -3.24
C LEU A 283 -18.77 3.31 -4.09
N ALA A 284 -19.99 2.78 -4.07
CA ALA A 284 -21.09 3.22 -4.93
C ALA A 284 -21.43 4.71 -4.78
N LYS A 285 -21.35 5.24 -3.55
CA LYS A 285 -21.65 6.64 -3.22
C LYS A 285 -20.38 7.44 -2.90
N THR A 286 -19.34 7.19 -3.68
CA THR A 286 -18.04 7.86 -3.50
C THR A 286 -17.72 8.69 -4.73
N LEU A 287 -17.44 9.97 -4.52
CA LEU A 287 -16.83 10.83 -5.53
C LEU A 287 -15.31 10.86 -5.31
N VAL A 288 -14.56 10.94 -6.40
CA VAL A 288 -13.10 11.07 -6.36
C VAL A 288 -12.68 12.39 -6.96
N MET A 289 -11.77 13.07 -6.28
CA MET A 289 -10.98 14.19 -6.79
C MET A 289 -9.58 13.68 -7.09
N SER A 290 -9.15 13.82 -8.35
CA SER A 290 -7.89 13.28 -8.84
C SER A 290 -6.94 14.42 -9.21
N ASP A 291 -5.82 14.49 -8.52
CA ASP A 291 -4.73 15.41 -8.84
C ASP A 291 -3.84 14.84 -9.94
N VAL A 292 -3.86 15.48 -11.10
CA VAL A 292 -3.02 15.16 -12.26
C VAL A 292 -2.11 16.33 -12.62
N SER A 293 -1.73 17.12 -11.63
CA SER A 293 -0.80 18.24 -11.78
C SER A 293 0.65 17.77 -11.97
N GLY A 294 1.53 18.71 -12.38
CA GLY A 294 2.94 18.40 -12.63
C GLY A 294 3.72 17.93 -11.39
N SER A 295 3.32 18.31 -10.16
CA SER A 295 3.97 17.86 -8.92
C SER A 295 3.78 16.36 -8.68
N MET A 296 2.71 15.79 -9.23
CA MET A 296 2.37 14.38 -9.14
C MET A 296 3.25 13.49 -10.04
N SER A 297 4.23 14.03 -10.77
CA SER A 297 5.06 13.28 -11.72
C SER A 297 5.58 11.93 -11.19
N GLY A 298 5.54 10.91 -12.04
CA GLY A 298 5.98 9.56 -11.70
C GLY A 298 4.93 8.73 -10.96
N LEU A 299 5.30 8.13 -9.83
CA LEU A 299 4.43 7.21 -9.08
C LEU A 299 3.13 7.85 -8.57
N PRO A 300 3.13 9.08 -8.00
CA PRO A 300 1.89 9.71 -7.54
C PRO A 300 0.85 9.89 -8.66
N MET A 301 1.26 10.27 -9.87
CA MET A 301 0.41 10.44 -11.05
C MET A 301 -0.28 9.12 -11.41
N MET A 302 0.49 8.03 -11.49
CA MET A 302 -0.04 6.71 -11.79
C MET A 302 -1.05 6.24 -10.73
N VAL A 303 -0.86 6.63 -9.48
CA VAL A 303 -1.78 6.31 -8.38
C VAL A 303 -3.04 7.13 -8.47
N SER A 304 -2.93 8.45 -8.71
CA SER A 304 -4.06 9.36 -8.90
C SER A 304 -4.94 8.89 -10.05
N ILE A 305 -4.36 8.63 -11.21
CA ILE A 305 -5.09 8.11 -12.38
C ILE A 305 -5.75 6.77 -12.06
N ALA A 306 -5.01 5.83 -11.45
CA ALA A 306 -5.55 4.51 -11.16
C ALA A 306 -6.73 4.56 -10.17
N LEU A 307 -6.61 5.31 -9.08
CA LEU A 307 -7.69 5.46 -8.10
C LEU A 307 -8.86 6.26 -8.67
N GLY A 308 -8.59 7.29 -9.47
CA GLY A 308 -9.59 8.07 -10.19
C GLY A 308 -10.47 7.19 -11.09
N ILE A 309 -9.85 6.32 -11.90
CA ILE A 309 -10.59 5.37 -12.75
C ILE A 309 -11.31 4.33 -11.91
N LEU A 310 -10.65 3.74 -10.91
CA LEU A 310 -11.23 2.67 -10.09
C LEU A 310 -12.50 3.14 -9.35
N ILE A 311 -12.43 4.31 -8.71
CA ILE A 311 -13.54 4.84 -7.91
C ILE A 311 -14.67 5.32 -8.83
N SER A 312 -14.36 6.05 -9.91
CA SER A 312 -15.39 6.53 -10.85
C SER A 312 -16.13 5.40 -11.58
N ASP A 313 -15.46 4.27 -11.86
CA ASP A 313 -16.09 3.07 -12.43
C ASP A 313 -17.05 2.36 -11.46
N LEU A 314 -16.80 2.49 -10.15
CA LEU A 314 -17.59 1.87 -9.10
C LEU A 314 -18.69 2.78 -8.54
N ALA A 315 -18.56 4.09 -8.74
CA ALA A 315 -19.59 5.08 -8.43
C ALA A 315 -20.88 4.81 -9.21
N GLN A 316 -22.01 5.23 -8.63
CA GLN A 316 -23.35 5.02 -9.20
C GLN A 316 -24.03 6.35 -9.55
N ASP A 317 -25.19 6.21 -10.21
CA ASP A 317 -26.12 7.29 -10.51
C ASP A 317 -25.46 8.48 -11.23
N GLU A 318 -25.78 9.71 -10.80
CA GLU A 318 -25.34 10.95 -11.44
C GLU A 318 -23.82 11.18 -11.37
N PHE A 319 -23.11 10.42 -10.54
CA PHE A 319 -21.66 10.52 -10.31
C PHE A 319 -20.86 9.39 -10.99
N LYS A 320 -21.55 8.43 -11.63
CA LYS A 320 -20.89 7.35 -12.36
C LYS A 320 -19.98 7.88 -13.47
N GLY A 321 -18.73 7.42 -13.48
CA GLY A 321 -17.72 7.83 -14.46
C GLY A 321 -17.23 9.27 -14.31
N LEU A 322 -17.63 9.98 -13.25
CA LEU A 322 -17.16 11.34 -12.99
C LEU A 322 -15.96 11.36 -12.04
N VAL A 323 -15.02 12.23 -12.36
CA VAL A 323 -13.89 12.60 -11.52
C VAL A 323 -13.92 14.12 -11.35
N LEU A 324 -13.69 14.60 -10.14
CA LEU A 324 -13.53 16.02 -9.86
C LEU A 324 -12.06 16.41 -10.11
N THR A 325 -11.82 17.46 -10.88
CA THR A 325 -10.45 17.90 -11.16
C THR A 325 -9.85 18.69 -9.99
N PHE A 326 -8.54 18.56 -9.81
CA PHE A 326 -7.75 19.29 -8.82
C PHE A 326 -7.26 20.62 -9.43
N GLU A 327 -8.11 21.64 -9.37
CA GLU A 327 -7.90 22.95 -10.01
C GLU A 327 -8.49 24.09 -9.17
N GLU A 328 -8.00 25.33 -9.34
CA GLU A 328 -8.59 26.54 -8.73
C GLU A 328 -10.07 26.71 -9.15
N THR A 329 -10.40 26.36 -10.40
CA THR A 329 -11.78 26.28 -10.88
C THR A 329 -12.13 24.81 -11.13
N PRO A 330 -12.59 24.08 -10.09
CA PRO A 330 -12.86 22.66 -10.21
C PRO A 330 -13.99 22.39 -11.21
N ARG A 331 -13.92 21.24 -11.88
CA ARG A 331 -14.97 20.76 -12.79
C ARG A 331 -15.10 19.25 -12.74
N PHE A 332 -16.26 18.76 -13.19
CA PHE A 332 -16.43 17.35 -13.45
C PHE A 332 -15.79 16.97 -14.79
N HIS A 333 -14.89 16.00 -14.75
CA HIS A 333 -14.32 15.31 -15.90
C HIS A 333 -14.96 13.94 -16.02
N HIS A 334 -15.45 13.59 -17.21
CA HIS A 334 -16.06 12.28 -17.46
C HIS A 334 -15.02 11.33 -18.04
N VAL A 335 -14.71 10.26 -17.31
CA VAL A 335 -13.77 9.23 -17.73
C VAL A 335 -14.44 8.35 -18.79
N VAL A 336 -14.04 8.52 -20.04
CA VAL A 336 -14.58 7.77 -21.18
C VAL A 336 -13.61 6.70 -21.67
N GLY A 337 -14.17 5.61 -22.22
CA GLY A 337 -13.41 4.53 -22.84
C GLY A 337 -13.88 3.14 -22.43
N GLU A 338 -13.84 2.19 -23.36
CA GLU A 338 -14.20 0.78 -23.08
C GLU A 338 -13.05 -0.01 -22.43
N THR A 339 -11.80 0.36 -22.73
CA THR A 339 -10.59 -0.29 -22.21
C THR A 339 -9.95 0.56 -21.12
N LEU A 340 -9.19 -0.07 -20.22
CA LEU A 340 -8.37 0.66 -19.25
C LEU A 340 -7.43 1.63 -19.97
N LEU A 341 -6.83 1.22 -21.10
CA LEU A 341 -5.98 2.10 -21.89
C LEU A 341 -6.67 3.43 -22.24
N ALA A 342 -7.88 3.37 -22.79
CA ALA A 342 -8.63 4.56 -23.18
C ALA A 342 -8.97 5.44 -21.96
N LYS A 343 -9.33 4.82 -20.82
CA LYS A 343 -9.61 5.56 -19.57
C LYS A 343 -8.37 6.23 -19.00
N VAL A 344 -7.21 5.56 -19.03
CA VAL A 344 -5.93 6.13 -18.62
C VAL A 344 -5.60 7.32 -19.51
N GLN A 345 -5.72 7.19 -20.83
CA GLN A 345 -5.52 8.30 -21.77
C GLN A 345 -6.50 9.46 -21.51
N CYS A 346 -7.77 9.16 -21.23
CA CYS A 346 -8.78 10.16 -20.95
C CYS A 346 -8.48 10.98 -19.69
N LEU A 347 -8.10 10.31 -18.59
CA LEU A 347 -7.83 10.98 -17.32
C LEU A 347 -6.44 11.63 -17.29
N ALA A 348 -5.44 11.04 -17.95
CA ALA A 348 -4.11 11.63 -18.11
C ALA A 348 -4.15 12.97 -18.87
N ASN A 349 -5.05 13.09 -19.85
CA ASN A 349 -5.27 14.32 -20.60
C ASN A 349 -6.36 15.19 -19.97
N ALA A 350 -6.85 14.86 -18.77
CA ALA A 350 -7.73 15.75 -18.05
C ALA A 350 -6.98 17.07 -17.83
N PRO A 351 -7.68 18.19 -17.97
CA PRO A 351 -7.02 19.47 -17.83
C PRO A 351 -6.54 19.63 -16.39
N TRP A 352 -5.29 20.07 -16.27
CA TRP A 352 -4.52 20.07 -15.03
C TRP A 352 -4.39 21.50 -14.51
N GLY A 353 -4.71 21.68 -13.23
CA GLY A 353 -4.45 22.91 -12.47
C GLY A 353 -3.19 22.75 -11.64
N GLY A 354 -2.58 23.87 -11.24
CA GLY A 354 -1.42 23.90 -10.33
C GLY A 354 -1.80 24.14 -8.87
N SER A 355 -3.09 24.19 -8.57
CA SER A 355 -3.68 24.62 -7.30
C SER A 355 -5.09 24.05 -7.16
N THR A 356 -5.65 23.99 -5.95
CA THR A 356 -7.05 23.57 -5.73
C THR A 356 -7.77 24.44 -4.72
N ASP A 357 -9.00 24.85 -5.07
CA ASP A 357 -9.96 25.39 -4.12
C ASP A 357 -10.95 24.28 -3.69
N PHE A 358 -10.69 23.74 -2.50
CA PHE A 358 -11.49 22.66 -1.94
C PHE A 358 -12.92 23.08 -1.58
N VAL A 359 -13.12 24.35 -1.21
CA VAL A 359 -14.44 24.89 -0.89
C VAL A 359 -15.26 25.04 -2.17
N ALA A 360 -14.64 25.56 -3.25
CA ALA A 360 -15.26 25.63 -4.56
C ALA A 360 -15.64 24.25 -5.10
N ALA A 361 -14.80 23.24 -4.86
CA ALA A 361 -15.06 21.86 -5.27
C ALA A 361 -16.31 21.29 -4.58
N LEU A 362 -16.43 21.46 -3.26
CA LEU A 362 -17.62 21.04 -2.52
C LEU A 362 -18.87 21.84 -2.91
N ARG A 363 -18.73 23.13 -3.20
CA ARG A 363 -19.84 23.95 -3.71
C ARG A 363 -20.29 23.53 -5.11
N LEU A 364 -19.37 23.10 -5.99
CA LEU A 364 -19.71 22.57 -7.31
C LEU A 364 -20.56 21.29 -7.19
N VAL A 365 -20.20 20.39 -6.26
CA VAL A 365 -20.99 19.19 -5.97
C VAL A 365 -22.40 19.58 -5.51
N LEU A 366 -22.51 20.50 -4.55
CA LEU A 366 -23.79 21.00 -4.04
C LEU A 366 -24.65 21.67 -5.12
N ALA A 367 -24.05 22.54 -5.94
CA ALA A 367 -24.72 23.25 -7.02
C ALA A 367 -25.25 22.27 -8.07
N THR A 368 -24.47 21.25 -8.41
CA THR A 368 -24.86 20.21 -9.38
C THR A 368 -26.01 19.37 -8.85
N ALA A 369 -25.95 18.96 -7.58
CA ALA A 369 -27.01 18.22 -6.92
C ALA A 369 -28.33 19.01 -6.87
N THR A 370 -28.24 20.29 -6.51
CA THR A 370 -29.38 21.20 -6.45
C THR A 370 -30.00 21.44 -7.83
N ALA A 371 -29.17 21.70 -8.84
CA ALA A 371 -29.62 21.95 -10.21
C ALA A 371 -30.30 20.72 -10.84
N LYS A 372 -29.77 19.52 -10.59
CA LYS A 372 -30.32 18.25 -11.09
C LYS A 372 -31.41 17.66 -10.20
N LYS A 373 -31.67 18.24 -9.02
CA LYS A 373 -32.61 17.70 -8.01
C LYS A 373 -32.29 16.25 -7.63
N VAL A 374 -31.00 15.98 -7.39
CA VAL A 374 -30.52 14.66 -6.98
C VAL A 374 -31.19 14.26 -5.66
N ALA A 375 -31.62 13.01 -5.53
CA ALA A 375 -32.21 12.57 -4.28
C ALA A 375 -31.13 12.51 -3.18
N SER A 376 -31.49 12.80 -1.92
CA SER A 376 -30.52 12.86 -0.82
C SER A 376 -29.78 11.53 -0.61
N ASP A 377 -30.43 10.41 -0.92
CA ASP A 377 -29.84 9.06 -0.87
C ASP A 377 -28.93 8.74 -2.08
N GLN A 378 -28.99 9.53 -3.15
CA GLN A 378 -28.10 9.44 -4.33
C GLN A 378 -26.90 10.39 -4.25
N MET A 379 -26.84 11.23 -3.22
CA MET A 379 -25.67 12.08 -3.00
C MET A 379 -24.43 11.25 -2.64
N PRO A 380 -23.22 11.71 -3.03
CA PRO A 380 -21.99 11.09 -2.58
C PRO A 380 -21.91 11.22 -1.07
N GLU A 381 -21.77 10.09 -0.39
CA GLU A 381 -21.53 10.03 1.06
C GLU A 381 -20.06 10.31 1.37
N LYS A 382 -19.17 10.14 0.38
CA LYS A 382 -17.71 10.22 0.53
C LYS A 382 -17.07 11.00 -0.61
N LEU A 383 -16.08 11.81 -0.29
CA LEU A 383 -15.19 12.47 -1.25
C LEU A 383 -13.75 12.06 -0.96
N ILE A 384 -13.16 11.27 -1.87
CA ILE A 384 -11.75 10.87 -1.80
C ILE A 384 -10.92 11.87 -2.59
N VAL A 385 -9.97 12.51 -1.93
CA VAL A 385 -9.00 13.44 -2.53
C VAL A 385 -7.67 12.73 -2.67
N VAL A 386 -7.26 12.44 -3.91
CA VAL A 386 -5.96 11.83 -4.20
C VAL A 386 -5.02 12.91 -4.70
N SER A 387 -4.06 13.30 -3.86
CA SER A 387 -3.12 14.40 -4.13
C SER A 387 -1.82 14.21 -3.34
N ASP A 388 -0.79 14.97 -3.70
CA ASP A 388 0.39 15.16 -2.86
C ASP A 388 0.11 16.03 -1.64
N MET A 389 -1.11 16.56 -1.48
CA MET A 389 -1.60 17.34 -0.34
C MET A 389 -1.05 18.77 -0.27
N GLN A 390 -0.58 19.31 -1.40
CA GLN A 390 -0.26 20.72 -1.54
C GLN A 390 -1.52 21.52 -1.86
N PHE A 391 -2.31 21.81 -0.83
CA PHE A 391 -3.46 22.71 -0.96
C PHE A 391 -2.99 24.17 -1.08
N ASP A 392 -3.74 24.98 -1.83
CA ASP A 392 -3.57 26.43 -1.90
C ASP A 392 -4.47 27.11 -0.87
N GLU A 393 -4.13 28.35 -0.50
CA GLU A 393 -4.82 29.14 0.51
C GLU A 393 -6.35 29.10 0.28
N ALA A 394 -7.04 28.28 1.07
CA ALA A 394 -8.49 28.24 1.11
C ALA A 394 -8.99 29.56 1.72
N THR A 395 -9.06 30.58 0.87
CA THR A 395 -9.54 31.95 1.07
C THR A 395 -8.82 32.78 2.14
N SER A 396 -8.32 33.92 1.67
CA SER A 396 -7.86 35.04 2.48
C SER A 396 -8.95 35.52 3.44
N GLY A 397 -8.75 35.31 4.75
CA GLY A 397 -9.44 36.04 5.81
C GLY A 397 -10.20 35.24 6.87
N ASN A 398 -10.37 33.92 6.72
CA ASN A 398 -11.09 33.09 7.70
C ASN A 398 -10.32 31.81 8.06
N THR A 399 -10.46 31.34 9.29
CA THR A 399 -9.81 30.09 9.74
C THR A 399 -10.40 28.85 9.02
N PRO A 400 -9.64 27.77 8.79
CA PRO A 400 -10.16 26.55 8.16
C PRO A 400 -11.42 25.98 8.85
N ALA A 401 -11.47 26.09 10.18
CA ALA A 401 -12.63 25.70 11.00
C ALA A 401 -13.92 26.44 10.61
N THR A 402 -13.82 27.72 10.25
CA THR A 402 -14.97 28.52 9.82
C THR A 402 -15.46 28.15 8.41
N ASN A 403 -14.58 27.69 7.50
CA ASN A 403 -14.98 27.31 6.14
C ASN A 403 -15.76 25.99 6.09
N LEU A 404 -15.36 24.98 6.88
CA LEU A 404 -16.14 23.73 6.99
C LEU A 404 -17.50 23.97 7.66
N GLN A 405 -17.57 24.81 8.69
CA GLN A 405 -18.85 25.17 9.33
C GLN A 405 -19.82 25.85 8.36
N VAL A 406 -19.32 26.75 7.51
CA VAL A 406 -20.10 27.38 6.44
C VAL A 406 -20.61 26.33 5.44
N LEU A 407 -19.74 25.41 5.00
CA LEU A 407 -20.14 24.32 4.10
C LEU A 407 -21.20 23.41 4.71
N HIS A 408 -21.10 23.09 6.01
CA HIS A 408 -22.14 22.33 6.70
C HIS A 408 -23.49 23.04 6.69
N ALA A 409 -23.51 24.36 6.91
CA ALA A 409 -24.73 25.15 6.85
C ALA A 409 -25.29 25.23 5.42
N GLU A 410 -24.44 25.42 4.40
CA GLU A 410 -24.84 25.45 2.98
C GLU A 410 -25.47 24.12 2.54
N TYR A 411 -24.83 22.99 2.87
CA TYR A 411 -25.35 21.66 2.54
C TYR A 411 -26.67 21.36 3.27
N ALA A 412 -26.75 21.67 4.57
CA ALA A 412 -27.96 21.46 5.36
C ALA A 412 -29.13 22.29 4.82
N ALA A 413 -28.90 23.55 4.43
CA ALA A 413 -29.92 24.41 3.83
C ALA A 413 -30.47 23.87 2.50
N ALA A 414 -29.66 23.12 1.76
CA ALA A 414 -30.05 22.44 0.52
C ALA A 414 -30.65 21.03 0.73
N GLY A 415 -30.71 20.54 1.98
CA GLY A 415 -31.24 19.21 2.31
C GLY A 415 -30.24 18.06 2.13
N TYR A 416 -28.94 18.35 2.14
CA TYR A 416 -27.86 17.37 1.98
C TYR A 416 -26.89 17.39 3.17
N ASN A 417 -26.09 16.33 3.28
CA ASN A 417 -24.99 16.26 4.23
C ASN A 417 -23.65 16.50 3.51
N VAL A 418 -22.70 17.13 4.18
CA VAL A 418 -21.34 17.24 3.67
C VAL A 418 -20.74 15.83 3.59
N PRO A 419 -20.15 15.43 2.46
CA PRO A 419 -19.55 14.10 2.33
C PRO A 419 -18.42 13.91 3.33
N HIS A 420 -18.20 12.67 3.76
CA HIS A 420 -17.01 12.28 4.50
C HIS A 420 -15.76 12.53 3.65
N LEU A 421 -14.84 13.33 4.18
CA LEU A 421 -13.64 13.74 3.46
C LEU A 421 -12.51 12.75 3.72
N ILE A 422 -11.96 12.17 2.66
CA ILE A 422 -10.87 11.20 2.74
C ILE A 422 -9.67 11.79 1.99
N PHE A 423 -8.70 12.31 2.72
CA PHE A 423 -7.44 12.80 2.15
C PHE A 423 -6.46 11.64 2.00
N TRP A 424 -6.15 11.29 0.75
CA TRP A 424 -5.23 10.23 0.42
C TRP A 424 -3.90 10.79 -0.07
N ASN A 425 -2.91 10.84 0.83
CA ASN A 425 -1.57 11.30 0.51
C ASN A 425 -0.81 10.24 -0.28
N VAL A 426 -0.41 10.59 -1.50
CA VAL A 426 0.40 9.74 -2.38
C VAL A 426 1.86 10.21 -2.52
N ASN A 427 2.25 11.27 -1.83
CA ASN A 427 3.62 11.81 -1.83
C ASN A 427 4.20 11.97 -0.41
N GLY A 428 5.31 11.28 -0.15
CA GLY A 428 5.98 11.29 1.16
C GLY A 428 6.79 12.54 1.51
N GLN A 429 6.85 13.53 0.62
CA GLN A 429 7.61 14.77 0.84
C GLN A 429 6.86 15.81 1.68
N VAL A 430 5.56 15.61 1.88
CA VAL A 430 4.70 16.56 2.59
C VAL A 430 4.73 16.29 4.09
N THR A 431 5.10 17.32 4.85
CA THR A 431 5.31 17.28 6.30
C THR A 431 4.13 17.81 7.08
N ASP A 432 3.14 18.39 6.41
CA ASP A 432 1.95 18.97 7.01
C ASP A 432 0.70 18.10 6.78
N ALA A 433 -0.29 18.27 7.66
CA ALA A 433 -1.52 17.50 7.68
C ALA A 433 -2.73 18.41 7.45
N PRO A 434 -3.67 18.01 6.57
CA PRO A 434 -4.83 18.84 6.24
C PRO A 434 -5.90 18.87 7.35
N ALA A 435 -5.75 18.02 8.36
CA ALA A 435 -6.70 17.88 9.47
C ALA A 435 -6.01 17.42 10.75
N LEU A 436 -6.62 17.74 11.89
CA LEU A 436 -6.25 17.21 13.19
C LEU A 436 -6.77 15.78 13.36
N SER A 437 -6.12 15.03 14.26
CA SER A 437 -6.49 13.64 14.60
C SER A 437 -7.93 13.49 15.11
N THR A 438 -8.52 14.57 15.63
CA THR A 438 -9.88 14.62 16.21
C THR A 438 -10.92 15.19 15.27
N ASP A 439 -10.55 15.66 14.07
CA ASP A 439 -11.51 16.28 13.15
C ASP A 439 -12.55 15.25 12.70
N ALA A 440 -13.82 15.55 13.01
CA ALA A 440 -14.93 14.67 12.68
C ALA A 440 -15.21 14.68 11.18
N ASN A 441 -15.66 13.54 10.67
CA ASN A 441 -15.97 13.36 9.25
C ASN A 441 -14.77 13.61 8.33
N VAL A 442 -13.56 13.27 8.81
CA VAL A 442 -12.31 13.32 8.05
C VAL A 442 -11.50 12.04 8.26
N SER A 443 -10.93 11.50 7.18
CA SER A 443 -9.92 10.45 7.21
C SER A 443 -8.63 10.91 6.56
N LEU A 444 -7.52 10.56 7.17
CA LEU A 444 -6.20 10.67 6.56
C LEU A 444 -5.74 9.27 6.16
N LEU A 445 -5.43 9.07 4.88
CA LEU A 445 -4.89 7.84 4.32
C LEU A 445 -3.57 8.14 3.63
N SER A 446 -2.70 7.15 3.56
CA SER A 446 -1.44 7.32 2.85
C SER A 446 -0.95 6.00 2.27
N GLY A 447 -0.31 6.08 1.11
CA GLY A 447 0.33 4.95 0.44
C GLY A 447 -0.38 4.62 -0.86
N PHE A 448 -0.18 3.39 -1.35
CA PHE A 448 -0.59 3.03 -2.70
C PHE A 448 -1.45 1.75 -2.75
N SER A 449 -1.86 1.26 -1.58
CA SER A 449 -2.58 0.00 -1.45
C SER A 449 -4.09 0.19 -1.35
N PRO A 450 -4.89 -0.55 -2.12
CA PRO A 450 -6.35 -0.58 -1.95
C PRO A 450 -6.79 -1.03 -0.55
N SER A 451 -5.98 -1.81 0.17
CA SER A 451 -6.32 -2.24 1.54
C SER A 451 -6.40 -1.06 2.51
N VAL A 452 -5.63 0.00 2.28
CA VAL A 452 -5.65 1.24 3.06
C VAL A 452 -7.01 1.95 2.93
N LEU A 453 -7.69 1.77 1.80
CA LEU A 453 -9.03 2.33 1.60
C LEU A 453 -10.06 1.67 2.53
N LYS A 454 -9.95 0.35 2.80
CA LYS A 454 -10.85 -0.36 3.72
C LYS A 454 -10.91 0.32 5.10
N ALA A 455 -9.78 0.82 5.60
CA ALA A 455 -9.70 1.47 6.91
C ALA A 455 -10.53 2.76 7.00
N ALA A 456 -10.54 3.59 5.95
CA ALA A 456 -11.35 4.81 5.89
C ALA A 456 -12.84 4.54 5.65
N LEU A 457 -13.19 3.38 5.09
CA LEU A 457 -14.58 3.03 4.79
C LEU A 457 -15.26 2.27 5.94
N THR A 458 -14.52 1.95 7.00
CA THR A 458 -15.01 1.17 8.16
C THR A 458 -15.34 2.08 9.33
N GLY A 459 -16.44 1.83 10.04
CA GLY A 459 -16.83 2.55 11.26
C GLY A 459 -17.94 3.59 11.05
N GLN A 460 -18.56 4.04 12.15
CA GLN A 460 -19.66 5.01 12.16
C GLN A 460 -19.18 6.45 12.44
N THR A 461 -18.15 6.61 13.27
CA THR A 461 -17.50 7.90 13.54
C THR A 461 -16.13 7.89 12.90
N VAL A 462 -15.89 8.76 11.92
CA VAL A 462 -14.64 8.75 11.17
C VAL A 462 -13.83 10.00 11.46
N THR A 463 -12.77 9.83 12.24
CA THR A 463 -11.69 10.80 12.44
C THR A 463 -10.38 10.20 11.91
N PRO A 464 -9.32 11.01 11.71
CA PRO A 464 -8.03 10.45 11.32
C PRO A 464 -7.47 9.47 12.37
N PHE A 465 -7.69 9.73 13.66
CA PHE A 465 -7.31 8.81 14.73
C PHE A 465 -8.05 7.47 14.63
N GLN A 466 -9.38 7.52 14.47
CA GLN A 466 -10.18 6.30 14.34
C GLN A 466 -9.84 5.53 13.05
N THR A 467 -9.53 6.25 11.96
CA THR A 467 -9.10 5.64 10.69
C THR A 467 -7.81 4.84 10.88
N MET A 468 -6.82 5.41 11.59
CA MET A 468 -5.59 4.70 11.95
C MET A 468 -5.90 3.49 12.85
N LEU A 469 -6.73 3.63 13.88
CA LEU A 469 -7.11 2.52 14.75
C LEU A 469 -7.77 1.38 13.98
N ASN A 470 -8.68 1.69 13.06
CA ASN A 470 -9.31 0.69 12.19
C ASN A 470 -8.28 -0.07 11.35
N ALA A 471 -7.20 0.60 10.93
CA ALA A 471 -6.12 -0.04 10.19
C ALA A 471 -5.28 -0.97 11.07
N ILE A 472 -4.91 -0.55 12.29
CA ILE A 472 -3.95 -1.29 13.12
C ILE A 472 -4.59 -2.24 14.14
N LEU A 473 -5.87 -2.08 14.46
CA LEU A 473 -6.64 -2.98 15.33
C LEU A 473 -7.44 -4.03 14.54
N ASP A 474 -7.21 -4.16 13.23
CA ASP A 474 -7.68 -5.31 12.46
C ASP A 474 -7.05 -6.59 13.03
N ALA A 475 -7.85 -7.65 13.14
CA ALA A 475 -7.43 -8.94 13.71
C ALA A 475 -6.17 -9.52 13.04
N ARG A 476 -5.89 -9.09 11.81
CA ARG A 476 -4.64 -9.38 11.12
C ARG A 476 -3.40 -9.03 11.94
N TYR A 477 -3.45 -8.03 12.81
CA TYR A 477 -2.31 -7.54 13.60
C TYR A 477 -2.31 -8.00 15.07
N ASP A 478 -3.18 -8.95 15.46
CA ASP A 478 -3.28 -9.47 16.83
C ASP A 478 -2.05 -10.26 17.30
N LEU A 479 -1.25 -10.77 16.36
CA LEU A 479 0.03 -11.43 16.65
C LEU A 479 1.10 -10.44 17.15
N ILE A 480 0.87 -9.14 17.03
CA ILE A 480 1.80 -8.12 17.50
C ILE A 480 1.42 -7.71 18.91
N GLN A 481 2.32 -7.97 19.85
CA GLN A 481 2.10 -7.79 21.29
C GLN A 481 3.33 -7.17 21.95
N LEU A 482 3.13 -6.55 23.11
CA LEU A 482 4.25 -6.18 23.98
C LEU A 482 4.79 -7.44 24.66
N PRO A 483 6.10 -7.50 24.97
CA PRO A 483 6.63 -8.54 25.83
C PRO A 483 5.84 -8.60 27.15
N PRO A 484 5.61 -9.80 27.73
CA PRO A 484 5.01 -9.89 29.05
C PRO A 484 5.83 -9.09 30.05
N THR A 485 5.16 -8.29 30.89
CA THR A 485 5.81 -7.61 32.01
C THR A 485 6.01 -8.61 33.13
N ASP A 486 7.17 -8.59 33.79
CA ASP A 486 7.55 -9.50 34.91
C ASP A 486 6.56 -9.48 36.11
N SER A 487 5.49 -8.68 36.06
CA SER A 487 4.41 -8.64 37.05
C SER A 487 3.41 -9.79 36.94
N ASP A 488 3.26 -10.41 35.77
CA ASP A 488 2.18 -11.39 35.54
C ASP A 488 2.55 -12.81 36.00
N ASP A 489 3.80 -13.03 36.40
CA ASP A 489 4.28 -14.29 37.00
C ASP A 489 4.18 -14.30 38.54
N GLN A 490 3.74 -13.21 39.20
CA GLN A 490 3.58 -13.18 40.67
C GLN A 490 2.19 -13.58 41.19
N ASP A 491 1.19 -13.73 40.32
CA ASP A 491 -0.18 -14.07 40.74
C ASP A 491 -0.57 -15.55 40.55
N LEU A 492 0.39 -16.43 40.24
CA LEU A 492 0.16 -17.88 40.11
C LEU A 492 0.75 -18.76 41.23
N GLU A 493 1.30 -18.17 42.29
CA GLU A 493 1.50 -18.88 43.55
C GLU A 493 1.03 -18.01 44.71
N ILE A 494 -0.19 -18.28 45.20
CA ILE A 494 -0.64 -18.35 46.61
C ILE A 494 -2.17 -18.59 46.58
N VAL A 495 -2.60 -19.85 46.60
CA VAL A 495 -3.26 -20.61 47.69
C VAL A 495 -3.67 -21.99 47.16
#